data_AF-A0A2D0HAB5-F1
#
_entry.id   AF-A0A2D0HAB5-F1
#
_cell.length_a   1.000
_cell.length_b   1.000
_cell.length_c   1.000
_cell.angle_alpha   90.00
_cell.angle_beta   90.00
_cell.angle_gamma   90.00
#
_symmetry.space_group_name_H-M   'P 1'
#
loop_
_entity.id
_entity.type
_entity.pdbx_description
1 polymer ?
#
loop_
_entity_poly.entity_id
_entity_poly.type
_entity_poly.pdbx_seq_one_letter_code
_entity_poly.pdbx_strand_id
1 'polypeptide(L)' 'MAASFLPTVLASTSYLSAIFVPIIGWILPGVVFASLFLYIESNDISDIN' A
#
# COMPACT_ATOMS: atom_id res chain seq x y z
N MET A 1 12.32 35.03 3.23
CA MET A 1 11.47 34.18 2.36
C MET A 1 11.61 32.67 2.60
N ALA A 2 12.69 32.18 3.21
CA ALA A 2 12.85 30.73 3.49
C ALA A 2 11.94 30.20 4.63
N ALA A 3 11.48 31.06 5.55
CA ALA A 3 10.73 30.64 6.73
C ALA A 3 9.33 30.03 6.43
N SER A 4 8.76 30.29 5.25
CA SER A 4 7.44 29.77 4.84
C SER A 4 7.50 28.53 3.95
N PHE A 5 8.70 28.08 3.53
CA PHE A 5 8.84 26.97 2.57
C PHE A 5 8.22 25.67 3.10
N LEU A 6 8.56 25.30 4.33
CA LEU A 6 8.13 24.05 4.96
C LEU A 6 6.59 23.98 5.16
N PRO A 7 5.93 24.99 5.76
CA PRO A 7 4.47 24.98 5.87
C PRO A 7 3.75 25.04 4.50
N THR A 8 4.31 25.72 3.50
CA THR A 8 3.74 25.73 2.14
C THR A 8 3.83 24.36 1.48
N VAL A 9 4.96 23.66 1.60
CA VAL A 9 5.11 22.30 1.05
C VAL A 9 4.14 21.34 1.74
N LEU A 10 4.06 21.33 3.07
CA LEU A 10 3.12 20.48 3.81
C LEU A 10 1.66 20.77 3.45
N ALA A 11 1.29 22.05 3.30
CA ALA A 11 -0.05 22.43 2.86
C ALA A 11 -0.33 21.92 1.44
N SER A 12 0.65 22.06 0.54
CA SER A 12 0.54 21.60 -0.85
C SER A 12 0.41 20.09 -0.98
N THR A 13 0.94 19.30 -0.03
CA THR A 13 0.92 17.83 -0.08
C THR A 13 -0.10 17.18 0.87
N SER A 14 -0.90 17.98 1.60
CA SER A 14 -1.88 17.50 2.57
C SER A 14 -2.90 16.50 1.99
N TYR A 15 -3.18 16.59 0.68
CA TYR A 15 -4.07 15.67 -0.05
C TYR A 15 -3.51 14.23 -0.16
N LEU A 16 -2.18 14.04 -0.02
CA LEU A 16 -1.56 12.73 -0.16
C LEU A 16 -2.08 11.75 0.89
N SER A 17 -2.37 12.21 2.11
CA SER A 17 -2.95 11.35 3.15
C SER A 17 -4.32 10.80 2.74
N ALA A 18 -5.15 11.60 2.07
CA ALA A 18 -6.45 11.15 1.57
C ALA A 18 -6.35 10.08 0.47
N ILE A 19 -5.18 9.95 -0.17
CA ILE A 19 -4.89 8.93 -1.19
C ILE A 19 -4.21 7.71 -0.56
N PHE A 20 -3.13 7.92 0.20
CA PHE A 20 -2.33 6.82 0.74
C PHE A 20 -3.01 6.07 1.89
N VAL A 21 -3.80 6.75 2.73
CA VAL A 21 -4.52 6.09 3.82
C VAL A 21 -5.50 5.04 3.28
N PRO A 22 -6.38 5.33 2.30
CA PRO A 22 -7.26 4.28 1.77
C PRO A 22 -6.50 3.21 0.99
N ILE A 23 -5.42 3.56 0.27
CA ILE A 23 -4.59 2.57 -0.44
C ILE A 23 -3.97 1.58 0.56
N ILE A 24 -3.29 2.07 1.59
CA ILE A 24 -2.57 1.23 2.56
C ILE A 24 -3.54 0.55 3.53
N GLY A 25 -4.69 1.16 3.83
CA GLY A 25 -5.69 0.61 4.74
C GLY A 25 -6.62 -0.43 4.11
N TRP A 26 -6.85 -0.37 2.80
CA TRP A 26 -7.86 -1.22 2.13
C TRP A 26 -7.29 -1.97 0.92
N ILE A 27 -6.71 -1.25 -0.04
CA ILE A 27 -6.27 -1.86 -1.30
C ILE A 27 -5.07 -2.78 -1.08
N LEU A 28 -4.01 -2.26 -0.45
CA LEU A 28 -2.78 -3.01 -0.21
C LEU A 28 -3.05 -4.26 0.65
N PRO A 29 -3.78 -4.19 1.79
CA PRO A 29 -4.10 -5.39 2.57
C PRO A 29 -4.96 -6.37 1.78
N GLY A 30 -5.94 -5.90 1.00
CA GLY A 30 -6.77 -6.77 0.16
C GLY A 30 -5.95 -7.55 -0.86
N VAL A 31 -5.05 -6.87 -1.59
CA VAL A 31 -4.17 -7.50 -2.58
C VAL A 31 -3.17 -8.44 -1.92
N VAL A 32 -2.55 -8.02 -0.82
CA VAL A 32 -1.56 -8.83 -0.09
C VAL A 32 -2.20 -10.09 0.47
N PHE A 33 -3.34 -9.98 1.17
CA PHE A 33 -4.02 -11.15 1.74
C PHE A 33 -4.54 -12.08 0.66
N ALA A 34 -5.09 -11.58 -0.44
CA ALA A 34 -5.51 -12.43 -1.55
C ALA A 34 -4.31 -13.17 -2.18
N SER A 35 -3.18 -12.48 -2.38
CA SER A 35 -1.97 -13.08 -2.95
C SER A 35 -1.38 -14.14 -2.02
N LEU A 36 -1.29 -13.84 -0.72
CA LEU A 36 -0.80 -14.78 0.28
C LEU A 36 -1.74 -15.98 0.43
N PHE A 37 -3.04 -15.77 0.37
CA PHE A 37 -4.03 -16.85 0.41
C PHE A 37 -3.83 -17.82 -0.76
N LEU A 38 -3.72 -17.29 -1.99
CA LEU A 38 -3.45 -18.10 -3.18
C LEU A 38 -2.10 -18.84 -3.09
N TYR A 39 -1.08 -18.21 -2.51
CA TYR A 39 0.22 -18.84 -2.30
C TYR A 39 0.18 -19.98 -1.27
N ILE A 40 -0.57 -19.80 -0.18
CA ILE A 40 -0.71 -20.85 0.85
C ILE A 40 -1.54 -22.02 0.33
N GLU A 41 -2.60 -21.72 -0.42
CA GLU A 41 -3.50 -22.74 -0.99
C GLU A 41 -2.96 -23.36 -2.28
N SER A 42 -1.91 -22.79 -2.86
CA SER A 42 -1.27 -23.41 -4.01
C SER A 42 -0.64 -24.72 -3.54
N ASN A 43 -1.33 -25.82 -3.85
CA ASN A 43 -0.79 -27.15 -3.73
C ASN A 43 0.31 -27.26 -4.80
N ASP A 44 1.56 -27.16 -4.38
CA ASP A 44 2.69 -27.42 -5.27
C ASP A 44 2.66 -28.91 -5.64
N ILE A 45 2.13 -29.22 -6.83
CA ILE A 45 2.23 -30.56 -7.44
C ILE A 45 3.66 -30.67 -8.00
N SER A 46 4.66 -30.53 -7.14
CA SER A 46 6.06 -30.83 -7.43
C SER A 46 6.47 -32.21 -6.93
N ASP A 47 5.65 -32.85 -6.09
CA ASP A 47 5.87 -34.21 -5.57
C ASP A 47 5.37 -35.32 -6.54
N ILE A 48 5.39 -35.06 -7.86
CA ILE A 48 5.25 -36.09 -8.90
C ILE A 48 6.57 -36.19 -9.65
N ASN A 49 7.62 -36.68 -8.96
CA ASN A 49 8.68 -37.57 -9.47
C ASN A 49 9.65 -37.95 -8.34
#